data_AF-A0A2U9NJJ0-F1
#
_entry.id   AF-A0A2U9NJJ0-F1
#
_cell.length_a   1.000
_cell.length_b   1.000
_cell.length_c   1.000
_cell.angle_alpha   90.00
_cell.angle_beta   90.00
_cell.angle_gamma   90.00
#
_symmetry.space_group_name_H-M   'P 1'
#
loop_
_entity.id
_entity.type
_entity.pdbx_description
1 polymer ?
#
loop_
_entity_poly.entity_id
_entity_poly.type
_entity_poly.pdbx_seq_one_letter_code
_entity_poly.pdbx_strand_id
1 'polypeptide(L)'
;AYHVETSTAYPIIGELFTNQEICELEEIQLYPTQPMYTNLQKHSPFREILNYCMLEQVDKGIMHRLRNYWDTQKPICIKSMKADDINVNLHEFSCALFILACGSCLSLIFLIYEILYEHKSKPKSATIPFID
;
A
#
# COMPACT_ATOMS: atom_id res chain seq x y z
N ALA A 1 -20.66 -3.54 -0.66
CA ALA A 1 -19.96 -4.83 -0.53
C ALA A 1 -20.68 -5.85 -1.40
N TYR A 2 -19.94 -6.59 -2.22
CA TYR A 2 -20.49 -7.60 -3.13
C TYR A 2 -20.11 -9.00 -2.63
N HIS A 3 -21.06 -9.93 -2.64
CA HIS A 3 -20.80 -11.34 -2.30
C HIS A 3 -20.92 -12.17 -3.57
N VAL A 4 -19.78 -12.50 -4.17
CA VAL A 4 -19.71 -13.21 -5.45
C VAL A 4 -18.52 -14.18 -5.42
N GLU A 5 -18.64 -15.30 -6.11
CA GLU A 5 -17.54 -16.24 -6.29
C GLU A 5 -16.47 -15.67 -7.23
N THR A 6 -15.21 -15.77 -6.83
CA THR A 6 -14.05 -15.24 -7.54
C THR A 6 -13.97 -15.66 -9.02
N SER A 7 -14.33 -16.92 -9.32
CA SER A 7 -14.35 -17.50 -10.68
C SER A 7 -15.32 -16.78 -11.63
N THR A 8 -16.40 -16.22 -11.08
CA THR A 8 -17.41 -15.47 -11.84
C THR A 8 -17.19 -13.96 -11.75
N ALA A 9 -16.65 -13.48 -10.63
CA ALA A 9 -16.46 -12.05 -10.39
C ALA A 9 -15.35 -11.46 -11.25
N TYR A 10 -14.19 -12.13 -11.37
CA TYR A 10 -13.05 -11.59 -12.11
C TYR A 10 -13.32 -11.23 -13.59
N PRO A 11 -14.00 -12.05 -14.41
CA PRO A 11 -14.30 -11.67 -15.78
C PRO A 11 -15.27 -10.48 -15.84
N ILE A 12 -16.29 -10.45 -14.97
CA ILE A 12 -17.25 -9.34 -14.85
C ILE A 12 -16.52 -8.04 -14.47
N ILE A 13 -15.59 -8.10 -13.51
CA ILE A 13 -14.80 -6.96 -13.08
C ILE A 13 -13.92 -6.44 -14.24
N GLY A 14 -13.28 -7.34 -14.97
CA GLY A 14 -12.44 -6.97 -16.12
C GLY A 14 -13.19 -6.28 -17.26
N GLU A 15 -14.48 -6.58 -17.43
CA GLU A 15 -15.32 -5.98 -18.49
C GLU A 15 -16.00 -4.66 -18.07
N LEU A 16 -16.40 -4.54 -16.80
CA LEU A 16 -17.25 -3.44 -16.33
C LEU A 16 -16.49 -2.34 -15.59
N PHE A 17 -15.36 -2.66 -14.96
CA PHE A 17 -14.67 -1.73 -14.06
C PHE A 17 -13.52 -1.03 -14.78
N THR A 18 -13.31 0.23 -14.45
CA THR A 18 -12.15 0.99 -14.88
C THR A 18 -10.89 0.54 -14.11
N ASN A 19 -9.71 0.81 -14.66
CA ASN A 19 -8.44 0.48 -13.99
C ASN A 19 -8.33 1.11 -12.60
N GLN A 20 -8.88 2.31 -12.39
CA GLN A 20 -8.87 2.98 -11.09
C GLN A 20 -9.73 2.21 -10.07
N GLU A 21 -10.96 1.85 -10.45
CA GLU A 21 -11.87 1.08 -9.60
C GLU A 21 -11.30 -0.32 -9.28
N ILE A 22 -10.65 -0.98 -10.23
CA ILE A 22 -9.96 -2.26 -10.00
C ILE A 22 -8.85 -2.12 -8.94
N CYS A 23 -8.13 -1.00 -8.95
CA CYS A 23 -7.05 -0.74 -7.99
C CYS A 23 -7.56 -0.34 -6.59
N GLU A 24 -8.79 0.17 -6.49
CA GLU A 24 -9.45 0.52 -5.23
C GLU A 24 -10.25 -0.66 -4.63
N LEU A 25 -10.57 -1.65 -5.44
CA LEU A 25 -11.29 -2.84 -5.02
C LEU A 25 -10.42 -3.74 -4.11
N GLU A 26 -10.98 -4.10 -2.96
CA GLU A 26 -10.37 -5.06 -2.03
C GLU A 26 -11.15 -6.39 -2.01
N GLU A 27 -10.41 -7.49 -2.04
CA GLU A 27 -10.95 -8.83 -1.97
C GLU A 27 -10.82 -9.36 -0.54
N ILE A 28 -11.95 -9.72 0.07
CA ILE A 28 -11.99 -10.28 1.42
C ILE A 28 -12.51 -11.71 1.33
N GLN A 29 -11.73 -12.66 1.84
CA GLN A 29 -12.12 -14.06 1.87
C GLN A 29 -13.18 -14.29 2.96
N LEU A 30 -14.42 -14.60 2.55
CA LEU A 30 -15.53 -14.86 3.48
C LEU A 30 -15.42 -16.21 4.19
N TYR A 31 -14.95 -17.24 3.48
CA TYR A 31 -14.85 -18.60 3.98
C TYR A 31 -13.44 -19.15 3.80
N PRO A 32 -12.90 -19.89 4.78
CA PRO A 32 -11.58 -20.51 4.65
C PRO A 32 -11.57 -21.50 3.48
N THR A 33 -10.41 -21.66 2.84
CA THR A 33 -10.24 -22.63 1.76
C THR A 33 -10.44 -24.04 2.31
N GLN A 34 -11.39 -24.78 1.73
CA GLN A 34 -11.60 -26.18 2.07
C GLN A 34 -10.74 -27.06 1.15
N PRO A 35 -9.81 -27.87 1.70
CA PRO A 35 -9.04 -28.79 0.89
C PRO A 35 -9.96 -29.89 0.33
N MET A 36 -9.88 -30.11 -0.98
CA MET A 36 -10.63 -31.15 -1.67
C MET A 36 -9.77 -32.40 -1.79
N TYR A 37 -10.34 -33.55 -1.43
CA TYR A 37 -9.66 -34.84 -1.47
C TYR A 37 -10.40 -35.84 -2.34
N THR A 38 -9.67 -36.81 -2.87
CA THR A 38 -10.26 -37.94 -3.58
C THR A 38 -10.98 -38.87 -2.61
N ASN A 39 -12.26 -39.12 -2.84
CA ASN A 39 -13.05 -40.06 -2.03
C ASN A 39 -12.90 -41.49 -2.56
N LEU A 40 -12.57 -42.44 -1.68
CA LEU A 40 -12.45 -43.87 -2.01
C LEU A 40 -13.21 -44.71 -0.98
N GLN A 41 -13.63 -45.91 -1.39
CA GLN A 41 -14.19 -46.91 -0.47
C GLN A 41 -13.17 -47.31 0.60
N LYS A 42 -13.66 -47.58 1.81
CA LYS A 42 -12.83 -48.05 2.93
C LYS A 42 -12.14 -49.36 2.55
N HIS A 43 -10.82 -49.42 2.76
CA HIS A 43 -9.96 -50.55 2.37
C HIS A 43 -9.88 -50.80 0.84
N SER A 44 -10.12 -49.79 0.01
CA SER A 44 -9.85 -49.91 -1.42
C SER A 44 -8.36 -50.17 -1.70
N PRO A 45 -8.01 -51.14 -2.55
CA PRO A 45 -6.62 -51.41 -2.94
C PRO A 45 -6.02 -50.24 -3.75
N PHE A 46 -6.83 -49.33 -4.28
CA PHE A 46 -6.37 -48.19 -5.08
C PHE A 46 -5.94 -46.98 -4.26
N ARG A 47 -6.12 -46.99 -2.93
CA ARG A 47 -5.87 -45.82 -2.07
C ARG A 47 -4.43 -45.32 -2.17
N GLU A 48 -3.46 -46.21 -2.10
CA GLU A 48 -2.04 -45.84 -2.11
C GLU A 48 -1.61 -45.31 -3.47
N ILE A 49 -2.02 -46.00 -4.54
CA ILE A 49 -1.73 -45.61 -5.92
C ILE A 49 -2.32 -44.23 -6.22
N LEU A 50 -3.59 -44.00 -5.89
CA LEU A 50 -4.23 -42.71 -6.15
C LEU A 50 -3.61 -41.57 -5.35
N ASN A 51 -3.25 -41.82 -4.09
CA ASN A 51 -2.55 -40.83 -3.27
C ASN A 51 -1.18 -40.48 -3.87
N TYR A 52 -0.41 -41.48 -4.28
CA TYR A 52 0.90 -41.28 -4.90
C TYR A 52 0.77 -40.47 -6.20
N CYS A 53 -0.14 -40.84 -7.10
CA CYS A 53 -0.36 -40.13 -8.35
C CYS A 53 -0.81 -38.68 -8.14
N MET A 54 -1.65 -38.41 -7.14
CA MET A 54 -2.08 -37.05 -6.82
C MET A 54 -0.93 -36.20 -6.29
N LEU A 55 -0.09 -36.75 -5.39
CA LEU A 55 1.10 -36.06 -4.90
C LEU A 55 2.09 -35.78 -6.04
N GLU A 56 2.32 -36.76 -6.92
CA GLU A 56 3.19 -36.59 -8.08
C GLU A 56 2.71 -35.48 -9.02
N GLN A 57 1.40 -35.33 -9.23
CA GLN A 57 0.82 -34.25 -10.03
C GLN A 57 1.01 -32.87 -9.38
N VAL A 58 0.96 -32.80 -8.05
CA VAL A 58 1.23 -31.58 -7.29
C VAL A 58 2.72 -31.22 -7.37
N ASP A 59 3.61 -32.18 -7.15
CA ASP A 59 5.07 -31.98 -7.20
C ASP A 59 5.54 -31.54 -8.58
N LYS A 60 4.94 -32.09 -9.65
CA LYS A 60 5.19 -31.68 -11.04
C LYS A 60 4.55 -30.34 -11.41
N GLY A 61 3.75 -29.74 -10.53
CA GLY A 61 3.04 -28.49 -10.78
C GLY A 61 1.88 -28.59 -11.78
N ILE A 62 1.44 -29.81 -12.14
CA ILE A 62 0.31 -30.03 -13.05
C ILE A 62 -0.97 -29.44 -12.45
N MET A 63 -1.18 -29.62 -11.15
CA MET A 63 -2.34 -29.04 -10.44
C MET A 63 -2.34 -27.51 -10.50
N HIS A 64 -1.18 -26.88 -10.34
CA HIS A 64 -1.06 -25.42 -10.45
C HIS A 64 -1.37 -24.94 -11.88
N ARG A 65 -0.85 -25.64 -12.90
CA ARG A 65 -1.15 -25.31 -14.30
C ARG A 65 -2.64 -25.48 -14.62
N LEU A 66 -3.24 -26.57 -14.17
CA LEU A 66 -4.65 -26.86 -14.40
C LEU A 66 -5.53 -25.82 -13.73
N ARG A 67 -5.17 -25.42 -12.49
CA ARG A 67 -5.81 -24.32 -11.79
C ARG A 67 -5.75 -23.03 -12.60
N ASN A 68 -4.59 -22.61 -13.07
CA ASN A 68 -4.45 -21.37 -13.85
C ASN A 68 -5.20 -21.39 -15.21
N TYR A 69 -5.45 -22.58 -15.74
CA TYR A 69 -6.18 -22.75 -17.00
C TYR A 69 -7.70 -22.68 -16.80
N TRP A 70 -8.24 -23.26 -15.72
CA TRP A 70 -9.68 -23.28 -15.46
C TRP A 70 -10.16 -22.13 -14.57
N ASP A 71 -9.34 -21.68 -13.61
CA ASP A 71 -9.65 -20.49 -12.82
C ASP A 71 -9.41 -19.24 -13.66
N THR A 72 -10.36 -18.32 -13.58
CA THR A 72 -10.20 -16.99 -14.16
C THR A 72 -9.05 -16.25 -13.50
N GLN A 73 -8.23 -15.60 -14.31
CA GLN A 73 -7.09 -14.82 -13.82
C GLN A 73 -7.59 -13.58 -13.07
N LYS A 74 -6.92 -13.27 -11.97
CA LYS A 74 -7.18 -12.06 -11.20
C LYS A 74 -6.89 -10.82 -12.06
N PRO A 75 -7.78 -9.82 -12.11
CA PRO A 75 -7.51 -8.58 -12.83
C PRO A 75 -6.30 -7.86 -12.22
N ILE A 76 -5.36 -7.48 -13.08
CA ILE A 76 -4.14 -6.78 -12.68
C ILE A 76 -4.37 -5.27 -12.62
N CYS A 77 -4.08 -4.66 -11.47
CA CYS A 77 -4.03 -3.21 -11.32
C CYS A 77 -2.79 -2.65 -12.04
N ILE A 78 -2.99 -1.97 -13.16
CA ILE A 78 -1.91 -1.31 -13.94
C ILE A 78 -1.56 0.01 -13.25
N LYS A 79 -0.65 -0.05 -12.27
CA LYS A 79 -0.21 1.13 -11.49
C LYS A 79 0.44 2.23 -12.33
N SER A 80 0.94 1.92 -13.53
CA SER A 80 1.57 2.91 -14.42
C SER A 80 0.62 4.03 -14.86
N MET A 81 -0.70 3.80 -14.83
CA MET A 81 -1.71 4.83 -15.12
C MET A 81 -2.05 5.69 -13.88
N LYS A 82 -1.51 5.35 -12.70
CA LYS A 82 -1.75 6.04 -11.42
C LYS A 82 -0.68 7.08 -11.08
N ALA A 83 0.22 7.38 -12.02
CA ALA A 83 1.34 8.29 -11.77
C ALA A 83 0.92 9.76 -11.60
N ASP A 84 -0.29 10.14 -12.01
CA ASP A 84 -0.71 11.55 -12.07
C ASP A 84 -1.57 12.03 -10.88
N ASP A 85 -1.97 11.16 -9.94
CA ASP A 85 -2.98 11.50 -8.93
C ASP A 85 -2.53 11.37 -7.47
N ILE A 86 -1.24 11.50 -7.18
CA ILE A 86 -0.80 11.78 -5.79
C ILE A 86 -0.82 13.30 -5.59
N ASN A 87 -2.01 13.88 -5.72
CA ASN A 87 -2.26 15.27 -5.37
C ASN A 87 -2.34 15.35 -3.84
N VAL A 88 -1.19 15.46 -3.19
CA VAL A 88 -1.12 15.64 -1.73
C VAL A 88 -1.78 16.99 -1.40
N ASN A 89 -2.89 16.93 -0.69
CA ASN A 89 -3.62 18.12 -0.31
C ASN A 89 -2.79 18.93 0.70
N LEU A 90 -2.78 20.26 0.59
CA LEU A 90 -2.07 21.15 1.53
C LEU A 90 -2.50 20.93 2.99
N HIS A 91 -3.72 20.44 3.20
CA HIS A 91 -4.20 20.04 4.51
C HIS A 91 -3.36 18.92 5.15
N GLU A 92 -2.88 17.97 4.37
CA GLU A 92 -2.09 16.82 4.86
C GLU A 92 -0.69 17.24 5.35
N PHE A 93 -0.12 18.31 4.78
CA PHE A 93 1.20 18.86 5.18
C PHE A 93 1.10 20.09 6.10
N SER A 94 -0.10 20.42 6.59
CA SER A 94 -0.35 21.61 7.41
C SER A 94 0.48 21.66 8.71
N CYS A 95 0.65 20.52 9.39
CA CYS A 95 1.46 20.44 10.61
C CYS A 95 2.93 20.85 10.38
N ALA A 96 3.53 20.43 9.27
CA ALA A 96 4.91 20.76 8.95
C ALA A 96 5.07 22.26 8.65
N LEU A 97 4.10 22.86 7.94
CA LEU A 97 4.06 24.30 7.70
C LEU A 97 3.92 25.10 9.01
N PHE A 98 3.10 24.62 9.94
CA PHE A 98 2.91 25.29 11.23
C PHE A 98 4.18 25.27 12.08
N ILE A 99 4.89 24.13 12.14
CA ILE A 99 6.17 24.02 12.85
C ILE A 99 7.21 24.96 12.24
N LEU A 100 7.30 25.03 10.91
CA LEU A 100 8.19 25.96 10.18
C LEU A 100 7.88 27.42 10.53
N ALA A 101 6.59 27.79 10.49
CA ALA A 101 6.14 29.14 10.83
C ALA A 101 6.48 29.49 12.28
N CYS A 102 6.16 28.63 13.25
CA CYS A 102 6.50 28.85 14.65
C CYS A 102 8.01 28.97 14.88
N GLY A 103 8.82 28.09 14.27
CA GLY A 103 10.27 28.14 14.39
C GLY A 103 10.88 29.43 13.84
N SER A 104 10.40 29.87 12.66
CA SER A 104 10.83 31.13 12.05
C SER A 104 10.44 32.36 12.89
N CYS A 105 9.23 32.40 13.45
CA CYS A 105 8.81 33.47 14.36
C CYS A 105 9.65 33.51 15.64
N LEU A 106 9.93 32.37 16.27
CA LEU A 106 10.75 32.31 17.48
C LEU A 106 12.18 32.81 17.22
N SER A 107 12.78 32.42 16.10
CA SER A 107 14.10 32.90 15.70
C SER A 107 14.14 34.43 15.52
N LEU A 108 13.12 35.01 14.88
CA LEU A 108 13.01 36.47 14.73
C LEU A 108 12.84 37.19 16.08
N ILE A 109 12.09 36.61 17.01
CA ILE A 109 11.91 37.17 18.36
C ILE A 109 13.24 37.20 19.11
N PHE A 110 14.00 36.10 19.07
CA PHE A 110 15.33 36.05 19.71
C PHE A 110 16.29 37.08 19.10
N LEU A 111 16.31 37.20 17.77
CA LEU A 111 17.16 38.18 17.08
C LEU A 111 16.79 39.64 17.44
N ILE A 112 15.50 39.96 17.53
CA ILE A 112 15.05 41.29 17.97
C ILE A 112 15.44 41.55 19.43
N TYR A 113 15.29 40.52 20.29
CA TYR A 113 15.66 40.64 21.69
C TYR A 113 17.16 40.92 21.86
N GLU A 114 18.02 40.24 21.11
CA GLU A 114 19.46 40.49 21.11
C GLU A 114 19.80 41.93 20.68
N ILE A 115 19.21 42.41 19.58
CA ILE A 115 19.43 43.78 19.09
C ILE A 115 19.00 44.82 20.14
N LEU A 116 17.83 44.63 20.77
CA LEU A 116 17.33 45.55 21.80
C LEU A 116 18.17 45.51 23.07
N TYR A 117 18.65 44.33 23.45
CA TYR A 117 19.53 44.17 24.61
C TYR A 117 20.87 44.89 24.38
N GLU A 118 21.48 44.71 23.21
CA GLU A 118 22.74 45.37 22.86
C GLU A 118 22.58 46.91 22.74
N HIS A 119 21.46 47.37 22.17
CA HIS A 119 21.15 48.80 22.10
C HIS A 119 20.92 49.43 23.48
N LYS A 120 20.40 48.66 24.45
CA LYS A 120 20.16 49.14 25.82
C LYS A 120 21.40 49.02 26.72
N SER A 121 22.30 48.07 26.45
CA SER A 121 23.52 47.86 27.26
C SER A 121 24.68 48.79 26.88
N LYS A 122 24.65 49.46 25.71
CA LYS A 122 25.63 50.47 25.33
C LYS A 122 25.17 51.89 25.74
N PRO A 123 25.67 52.50 26.83
CA PRO A 123 25.65 53.97 26.92
C PRO A 123 26.48 54.53 25.76
N LYS A 124 26.03 55.64 25.15
CA LYS A 124 26.69 56.32 24.01
C LYS A 124 28.21 56.42 24.22
N SER A 125 28.98 55.52 23.62
CA SER A 125 30.43 55.67 23.46
C SER A 125 30.92 54.80 22.30
N ALA A 126 31.36 55.50 21.26
CA ALA A 126 32.45 55.19 20.35
C ALA A 126 32.49 53.83 19.59
N THR A 127 32.29 53.93 18.28
CA THR A 127 33.20 53.49 17.19
C THR A 127 33.67 52.02 17.09
N ILE A 128 33.06 51.25 16.15
CA ILE A 128 33.59 50.46 14.97
C ILE A 128 35.04 49.88 15.09
N PRO A 129 35.43 48.64 14.63
CA PRO A 129 35.07 47.88 13.38
C PRO A 129 34.84 46.34 13.58
N PHE A 130 34.15 45.59 12.71
CA PHE A 130 34.51 44.95 11.41
C PHE A 130 35.86 44.16 11.37
N ILE A 131 35.79 42.89 10.93
CA ILE A 131 36.86 41.91 10.56
C ILE A 131 37.32 41.03 11.75
N ASP A 132 37.31 39.69 11.72
CA ASP A 132 37.24 38.66 10.67
C ASP A 132 36.04 37.70 10.81
#